data_AF-A0A6A6JV83-F1
#
_entry.id   AF-A0A6A6JV83-F1
#
_cell.length_a   1.000
_cell.length_b   1.000
_cell.length_c   1.000
_cell.angle_alpha   90.00
_cell.angle_beta   90.00
_cell.angle_gamma   90.00
#
_symmetry.space_group_name_H-M   'P 1'
#
loop_
_entity.id
_entity.type
_entity.pdbx_description
1 polymer ?
#
loop_
_entity_poly.entity_id
_entity_poly.type
_entity_poly.pdbx_seq_one_letter_code
_entity_poly.pdbx_strand_id
1 'polypeptide(L)'
;MLELQRSYYHYYQAPLQTSRKRGNLPKDATEMLKKWLEENKDTPYPTEDQKKIFERETGLTLQQISNWFINARRRHLGRSGILGKNNGNSAGNPATASGNY
;
A
#
# COMPACT_ATOMS: atom_id res chain seq x y z
N MET A 1 26.91 -10.81 -32.67
CA MET A 1 25.60 -10.94 -33.37
C MET A 1 24.44 -11.20 -32.41
N LEU A 2 24.55 -12.06 -31.39
CA LEU A 2 23.46 -12.28 -30.41
C LEU A 2 23.37 -11.21 -29.29
N GLU A 3 24.49 -10.54 -28.96
CA GLU A 3 24.49 -9.46 -27.95
C GLU A 3 23.79 -8.18 -28.44
N LEU A 4 23.89 -7.88 -29.74
CA LEU A 4 23.26 -6.71 -30.36
C LEU A 4 21.72 -6.82 -30.46
N GLN A 5 21.18 -8.04 -30.53
CA GLN A 5 19.74 -8.25 -30.60
C GLN A 5 19.09 -8.13 -29.21
N ARG A 6 19.78 -8.54 -28.14
CA ARG A 6 19.33 -8.37 -26.75
C ARG A 6 19.33 -6.90 -26.31
N SER A 7 20.35 -6.13 -26.69
CA SER A 7 20.43 -4.71 -26.35
C SER A 7 19.39 -3.87 -27.09
N TYR A 8 19.10 -4.20 -28.36
CA TYR A 8 18.10 -3.53 -29.18
C TYR A 8 16.69 -3.63 -28.56
N TYR A 9 16.25 -4.81 -28.11
CA TYR A 9 14.92 -4.95 -27.49
C TYR A 9 14.80 -4.34 -26.10
N HIS A 10 15.90 -4.19 -25.35
CA HIS A 10 15.88 -3.52 -24.04
C HIS A 10 15.78 -1.99 -24.18
N TYR A 11 16.39 -1.42 -25.24
CA TYR A 11 16.37 0.02 -25.53
C TYR A 11 14.97 0.58 -25.87
N TYR A 12 14.08 -0.23 -26.45
CA TYR A 12 12.69 0.17 -26.74
C TYR A 12 11.70 -0.10 -25.60
N GLN A 13 12.15 -0.67 -24.48
CA GLN A 13 11.28 -0.99 -23.34
C GLN A 13 11.47 0.01 -22.20
N ALA A 14 10.70 1.09 -22.31
CA ALA A 14 10.15 1.92 -21.23
C ALA A 14 11.03 3.04 -20.61
N PRO A 15 10.47 4.25 -20.46
CA PRO A 15 11.02 5.24 -19.55
C PRO A 15 11.02 4.66 -18.14
N LEU A 16 12.16 4.82 -17.45
CA LEU A 16 12.37 4.45 -16.06
C LEU A 16 11.39 5.24 -15.17
N GLN A 17 10.17 4.74 -15.04
CA GLN A 17 9.32 5.00 -13.89
C GLN A 17 10.10 4.44 -12.70
N THR A 18 10.95 5.28 -12.11
CA THR A 18 11.71 4.95 -10.92
C THR A 18 10.69 4.36 -9.96
N SER A 19 10.79 3.06 -9.67
CA SER A 19 9.93 2.48 -8.65
C SER A 19 10.37 3.15 -7.36
N ARG A 20 9.72 4.27 -7.00
CA ARG A 20 9.86 4.83 -5.66
C ARG A 20 9.53 3.67 -4.76
N LYS A 21 10.55 3.22 -4.02
CA LYS A 21 10.42 2.11 -3.08
C LYS A 21 9.10 2.33 -2.34
N ARG A 22 8.17 1.39 -2.48
CA ARG A 22 6.86 1.48 -1.82
C ARG A 22 7.12 1.36 -0.33
N GLY A 23 7.39 2.50 0.31
CA GLY A 23 7.35 2.62 1.76
C GLY A 23 5.92 2.36 2.22
N ASN A 24 5.79 1.81 3.43
CA ASN A 24 4.49 1.79 4.08
C ASN A 24 3.98 3.22 4.23
N LEU A 25 2.66 3.39 4.17
CA LEU A 25 2.05 4.68 4.46
C LEU A 25 2.35 5.07 5.92
N PRO A 26 2.41 6.38 6.25
CA PRO A 26 2.59 6.84 7.63
C PRO A 26 1.55 6.21 8.56
N LYS A 27 1.97 5.83 9.78
CA LYS A 27 1.08 5.16 10.74
C LYS A 27 -0.13 6.02 11.07
N ASP A 28 0.10 7.29 11.42
CA ASP A 28 -0.92 8.26 11.79
C ASP A 28 -1.98 8.42 10.68
N ALA A 29 -1.53 8.50 9.43
CA ALA A 29 -2.41 8.53 8.27
C ALA A 29 -3.27 7.26 8.18
N THR A 30 -2.66 6.08 8.32
CA THR A 30 -3.40 4.81 8.27
C THR A 30 -4.32 4.57 9.46
N GLU A 31 -4.01 5.07 10.65
CA GLU A 31 -4.86 4.98 11.82
C GLU A 31 -6.14 5.79 11.64
N MET A 32 -6.03 7.00 11.07
CA MET A 32 -7.19 7.82 10.75
C MET A 32 -8.11 7.13 9.72
N LEU A 33 -7.54 6.58 8.65
CA LEU A 33 -8.32 5.83 7.63
C LEU A 33 -8.96 4.55 8.21
N LYS A 34 -8.26 3.87 9.13
CA LYS A 34 -8.76 2.68 9.82
C LYS A 34 -9.92 3.02 10.75
N LYS A 35 -9.82 4.09 11.53
CA LYS A 35 -10.90 4.58 12.37
C LYS A 35 -12.17 4.81 11.55
N TRP A 36 -12.05 5.51 10.42
CA TRP A 36 -13.19 5.73 9.53
C TRP A 36 -13.78 4.42 8.99
N LEU A 37 -12.94 3.47 8.57
CA LEU A 37 -13.39 2.16 8.10
C LEU A 37 -14.14 1.37 9.18
N GLU A 38 -13.70 1.47 10.44
CA GLU A 38 -14.34 0.81 11.57
C GLU A 38 -15.69 1.43 11.95
N GLU A 39 -15.83 2.75 11.79
CA GLU A 39 -17.08 3.49 11.97
C GLU A 39 -18.07 3.24 10.82
N ASN A 40 -17.59 2.98 9.60
CA ASN A 40 -18.39 2.82 8.38
C ASN A 40 -18.40 1.36 7.88
N LYS A 41 -18.54 0.39 8.80
CA LYS A 41 -18.52 -1.05 8.45
C LYS A 41 -19.69 -1.48 7.57
N ASP A 42 -20.85 -0.84 7.71
CA ASP A 42 -22.04 -1.16 6.91
C ASP A 42 -21.91 -0.64 5.47
N THR A 43 -21.23 0.49 5.28
CA THR A 43 -21.00 1.14 3.98
C THR A 43 -19.52 1.56 3.81
N PRO A 44 -18.60 0.60 3.61
CA PRO A 44 -17.14 0.83 3.62
C PRO A 44 -16.61 1.39 2.28
N TYR A 45 -17.28 2.41 1.77
CA TYR A 45 -17.01 3.04 0.49
C TYR A 45 -17.04 4.56 0.67
N PRO A 46 -15.87 5.20 0.88
CA PRO A 46 -15.85 6.64 1.04
C PRO A 46 -16.20 7.33 -0.29
N THR A 47 -16.97 8.40 -0.20
CA THR A 47 -17.29 9.27 -1.34
C THR A 47 -16.04 10.03 -1.80
N GLU A 48 -16.09 10.62 -2.99
CA GLU A 48 -14.98 11.43 -3.50
C GLU A 48 -14.65 12.62 -2.59
N ASP A 49 -15.67 13.25 -1.99
CA ASP A 49 -15.46 14.35 -1.04
C ASP A 49 -14.82 13.88 0.27
N GLN A 50 -15.21 12.71 0.78
CA GLN A 50 -14.56 12.10 1.93
C GLN A 50 -13.09 11.77 1.64
N LYS A 51 -12.78 11.26 0.45
CA LYS A 51 -11.39 11.01 0.02
C LYS A 51 -10.57 12.30 -0.04
N LYS A 52 -11.16 13.42 -0.50
CA LYS A 52 -10.50 14.75 -0.49
C LYS A 52 -10.27 15.31 0.91
N ILE A 53 -11.13 14.97 1.88
CA ILE A 53 -10.89 15.30 3.28
C ILE A 53 -9.69 14.50 3.77
N PHE A 54 -9.65 13.20 3.52
CA PHE A 54 -8.51 12.35 3.90
C PHE A 54 -7.20 12.78 3.26
N GLU A 55 -7.21 13.21 2.00
CA GLU A 55 -6.01 13.73 1.33
C GLU A 55 -5.45 14.96 2.07
N ARG A 56 -6.33 15.89 2.46
CA ARG A 56 -5.92 17.09 3.22
C ARG A 56 -5.37 16.76 4.60
N GLU A 57 -6.00 15.84 5.31
CA GLU A 57 -5.60 15.48 6.68
C GLU A 57 -4.35 14.58 6.72
N THR A 58 -4.22 13.65 5.78
CA THR A 58 -3.13 12.65 5.79
C THR A 58 -1.92 13.02 4.92
N GLY A 59 -2.09 13.99 4.01
CA GLY A 59 -1.11 14.29 2.97
C GLY A 59 -0.93 13.18 1.93
N LEU A 60 -1.78 12.15 1.94
CA LEU A 60 -1.77 11.08 0.96
C LEU A 60 -2.55 11.48 -0.28
N THR A 61 -2.08 11.08 -1.46
CA THR A 61 -2.82 11.30 -2.69
C THR A 61 -4.13 10.51 -2.70
N LEU A 62 -5.16 11.02 -3.41
CA LEU A 62 -6.42 10.29 -3.64
C LEU A 62 -6.21 8.84 -4.11
N GLN A 63 -5.22 8.61 -4.97
CA GLN A 63 -4.90 7.27 -5.46
C GLN A 63 -4.39 6.34 -4.34
N GLN A 64 -3.53 6.83 -3.44
CA GLN A 64 -3.05 6.07 -2.28
C GLN A 64 -4.21 5.73 -1.32
N ILE A 65 -5.08 6.70 -1.07
CA ILE A 65 -6.27 6.53 -0.21
C ILE A 65 -7.22 5.49 -0.82
N SER A 66 -7.53 5.61 -2.11
CA SER A 66 -8.37 4.66 -2.84
C SER A 66 -7.81 3.23 -2.78
N ASN A 67 -6.52 3.09 -3.08
CA ASN A 67 -5.82 1.80 -3.01
C ASN A 67 -5.80 1.23 -1.59
N TRP A 68 -5.65 2.09 -0.58
CA TRP A 68 -5.68 1.69 0.81
C TRP A 68 -7.05 1.13 1.20
N PHE A 69 -8.15 1.83 0.90
CA PHE A 69 -9.51 1.37 1.22
C PHE A 69 -9.88 0.06 0.52
N ILE A 70 -9.48 -0.11 -0.75
CA ILE A 70 -9.68 -1.37 -1.48
C ILE A 70 -9.01 -2.54 -0.73
N ASN A 71 -7.75 -2.37 -0.33
CA ASN A 71 -7.00 -3.42 0.35
C ASN A 71 -7.46 -3.62 1.80
N ALA A 72 -7.78 -2.54 2.52
CA ALA A 72 -8.25 -2.60 3.90
C ALA A 72 -9.61 -3.32 3.98
N ARG A 73 -10.56 -3.01 3.08
CA ARG A 73 -11.84 -3.72 3.01
C ARG A 73 -11.66 -5.21 2.73
N ARG A 74 -10.77 -5.59 1.81
CA ARG A 74 -10.46 -7.01 1.55
C ARG A 74 -9.92 -7.73 2.79
N ARG A 75 -9.07 -7.06 3.58
CA ARG A 75 -8.47 -7.62 4.81
C ARG A 75 -9.44 -7.69 5.98
N HIS A 76 -10.34 -6.72 6.11
CA HIS A 76 -11.15 -6.55 7.32
C HIS A 76 -12.63 -6.93 7.14
N LEU A 77 -13.19 -6.83 5.93
CA LEU A 77 -14.61 -7.07 5.63
C LEU A 77 -14.83 -8.19 4.62
N GLY A 78 -13.76 -8.69 3.98
CA GLY A 78 -13.80 -9.91 3.16
C GLY A 78 -14.14 -11.12 4.05
N ARG A 79 -15.42 -11.48 4.08
CA ARG A 79 -15.99 -12.58 4.86
C ARG A 79 -15.20 -13.90 4.66
N SER A 80 -14.68 -14.41 5.78
CA SER A 80 -14.50 -15.83 6.14
C SER A 80 -14.21 -16.82 5.00
N GLY A 81 -12.95 -17.22 4.86
CA GLY A 81 -12.56 -18.42 4.13
C GLY A 81 -11.07 -18.43 3.82
N ILE A 82 -10.28 -19.02 4.72
CA ILE A 82 -8.86 -19.38 4.55
C ILE A 82 -7.86 -18.24 4.85
N LEU A 83 -7.21 -18.40 6.03
CA LEU A 83 -6.04 -17.69 6.59
C LEU A 83 -6.29 -16.49 7.52
N GLY A 84 -6.31 -16.81 8.82
CA GLY A 84 -5.43 -16.12 9.77
C GLY A 84 -5.98 -14.87 10.43
N LYS A 85 -6.75 -15.05 11.50
CA LYS A 85 -6.72 -14.13 12.64
C LYS A 85 -5.28 -14.02 13.14
N ASN A 86 -4.55 -13.00 12.72
CA ASN A 86 -3.33 -12.54 13.39
C ASN A 86 -3.48 -11.05 13.66
N ASN A 87 -4.07 -10.73 14.81
CA ASN A 87 -3.82 -9.47 15.50
C ASN A 87 -2.34 -9.47 15.92
N GLY A 88 -1.46 -9.06 15.00
CA GLY A 88 -0.04 -8.90 15.25
C GLY A 88 0.32 -7.43 15.29
N ASN A 89 0.34 -6.86 16.50
CA ASN A 89 1.28 -5.78 16.82
C ASN A 89 2.70 -6.32 16.59
N SER A 90 3.20 -6.26 15.36
CA SER A 90 4.61 -6.53 15.05
C SER A 90 5.36 -5.21 14.96
N ALA A 91 5.47 -4.53 16.09
CA ALA A 91 6.63 -3.72 16.38
C ALA A 91 7.80 -4.69 16.57
N GLY A 92 8.64 -4.82 15.55
CA GLY A 92 9.75 -5.76 15.55
C GLY A 92 10.65 -5.54 14.36
N ASN A 93 11.34 -4.40 14.33
CA ASN A 93 12.63 -4.34 13.65
C ASN A 93 13.60 -5.25 14.42
N PRO A 94 14.39 -6.06 13.70
CA PRO A 94 15.80 -6.13 14.03
C PRO A 94 16.60 -5.57 12.87
N ALA A 95 17.18 -4.40 13.10
CA ALA A 95 18.34 -3.97 12.37
C ALA A 95 19.51 -4.93 12.66
N THR A 96 20.43 -4.99 11.70
CA THR A 96 21.81 -5.50 11.79
C THR A 96 22.01 -7.01 11.94
N ALA A 97 22.36 -7.66 10.84
CA ALA A 97 23.38 -8.71 10.82
C ALA A 97 24.24 -8.53 9.57
N SER A 98 25.33 -7.80 9.75
CA SER A 98 26.46 -7.74 8.83
C SER A 98 27.05 -9.15 8.73
N GLY A 99 27.12 -9.71 7.53
CA GLY A 99 27.77 -10.99 7.27
C GLY A 99 28.81 -10.81 6.18
N ASN A 100 30.01 -10.36 6.59
CA ASN A 100 31.24 -10.61 5.85
C ASN A 100 31.53 -12.11 5.95
N TYR A 101 31.68 -12.79 4.81
CA TYR A 101 32.78 -13.70 4.45
C TYR A 101 32.67 -14.01 2.96
#